data_AF-A0A3S4KTL9-F1
#
_entry.id   AF-A0A3S4KTL9-F1
#
_cell.length_a   1.000
_cell.length_b   1.000
_cell.length_c   1.000
_cell.angle_alpha   90.00
_cell.angle_beta   90.00
_cell.angle_gamma   90.00
#
_symmetry.space_group_name_H-M   'P 1'
#
loop_
_entity.id
_entity.type
_entity.pdbx_description
1 polymer ?
#
loop_
_entity_poly.entity_id
_entity_poly.type
_entity_poly.pdbx_seq_one_letter_code
_entity_poly.pdbx_strand_id
1 'polypeptide(L)' 'MARFDLRDELHHQVEKTLAQGARLLLGGEKMAGAGNYYPPTVLANVTPEMTAFREEMFGPVAAITIAKDAEHALELANDS' A
#
# COMPACT_ATOMS: atom_id res chain seq x y z
N MET A 1 -3.46 -7.05 -17.36
CA MET A 1 -4.61 -6.42 -18.05
C MET A 1 -5.08 -5.25 -17.21
N ALA A 2 -5.27 -4.05 -17.77
CA ALA A 2 -5.72 -2.88 -17.01
C ALA A 2 -7.26 -2.92 -16.88
N ARG A 3 -7.78 -3.27 -15.68
CA ARG A 3 -9.22 -3.39 -15.40
C ARG A 3 -9.67 -2.41 -14.30
N PHE A 4 -10.92 -1.96 -14.37
CA PHE A 4 -11.48 -0.99 -13.42
C PHE A 4 -11.59 -1.58 -12.01
N ASP A 5 -12.03 -2.82 -11.90
CA ASP A 5 -12.18 -3.53 -10.63
C ASP A 5 -10.85 -3.71 -9.89
N LEU A 6 -9.77 -4.06 -10.60
CA LEU A 6 -8.43 -4.16 -10.00
C LEU A 6 -7.90 -2.81 -9.49
N ARG A 7 -8.16 -1.72 -10.22
CA ARG A 7 -7.78 -0.36 -9.77
C ARG A 7 -8.59 0.07 -8.55
N ASP A 8 -9.89 -0.22 -8.55
CA ASP A 8 -10.78 0.18 -7.47
C ASP A 8 -10.52 -0.65 -6.20
N GLU A 9 -10.19 -1.93 -6.32
CA GLU A 9 -9.72 -2.78 -5.21
C GLU A 9 -8.42 -2.24 -4.62
N LEU A 10 -7.42 -1.98 -5.47
CA LEU A 10 -6.15 -1.37 -5.04
C LEU A 10 -6.39 -0.06 -4.29
N HIS A 11 -7.28 0.79 -4.80
CA HIS A 11 -7.61 2.05 -4.15
C HIS A 11 -8.24 1.82 -2.78
N HIS A 12 -9.16 0.86 -2.66
CA HIS A 12 -9.78 0.51 -1.40
C HIS A 12 -8.76 0.04 -0.35
N GLN A 13 -7.79 -0.79 -0.76
CA GLN A 13 -6.69 -1.22 0.11
C GLN A 13 -5.82 -0.04 0.58
N VAL A 14 -5.56 0.94 -0.29
CA VAL A 14 -4.85 2.18 0.07
C VAL A 14 -5.66 2.99 1.08
N GLU A 15 -6.94 3.25 0.83
CA GLU A 15 -7.82 4.02 1.74
C GLU A 15 -7.93 3.35 3.11
N LYS A 16 -8.09 2.01 3.14
CA LYS A 16 -8.14 1.23 4.37
C LYS A 16 -6.84 1.33 5.15
N THR A 17 -5.69 1.24 4.47
CA THR A 17 -4.38 1.38 5.10
C THR A 17 -4.17 2.77 5.69
N LEU A 18 -4.63 3.83 5.00
CA LEU A 18 -4.61 5.21 5.53
C LEU A 18 -5.51 5.35 6.76
N ALA A 19 -6.70 4.75 6.73
CA ALA A 19 -7.62 4.73 7.87
C ALA A 19 -7.06 3.96 9.08
N GLN A 20 -6.15 3.01 8.86
CA GLN A 20 -5.44 2.28 9.91
C GLN A 20 -4.26 3.07 10.52
N GLY A 21 -3.93 4.24 9.97
CA GLY A 21 -2.91 5.15 10.53
C GLY A 21 -1.63 5.25 9.73
N ALA A 22 -1.54 4.64 8.54
CA ALA A 22 -0.42 4.87 7.64
C ALA A 22 -0.38 6.33 7.16
N ARG A 23 0.81 6.79 6.79
CA ARG A 23 1.03 8.14 6.25
C ARG A 23 1.20 8.08 4.74
N LEU A 24 0.41 8.84 4.00
CA LEU A 24 0.61 9.05 2.57
C LEU A 24 1.80 9.99 2.32
N LEU A 25 2.80 9.54 1.55
CA LEU A 25 3.93 10.36 1.12
C LEU A 25 3.81 10.85 -0.33
N LEU A 26 3.16 10.05 -1.19
CA LEU A 26 3.00 10.32 -2.62
C LEU A 26 1.78 9.56 -3.15
N GLY A 27 1.09 10.13 -4.15
CA GLY A 27 0.03 9.43 -4.88
C GLY A 27 -1.25 9.30 -4.05
N GLY A 28 -1.82 8.09 -4.01
CA GLY A 28 -2.96 7.75 -3.14
C GLY A 28 -4.34 8.07 -3.71
N GLU A 29 -4.43 8.64 -4.92
CA GLU A 29 -5.70 9.04 -5.53
C GLU A 29 -5.86 8.45 -6.93
N LYS A 30 -7.10 8.07 -7.27
CA LYS A 30 -7.44 7.63 -8.63
C LYS A 30 -7.35 8.80 -9.60
N MET A 31 -6.69 8.60 -10.74
CA MET A 31 -6.60 9.62 -11.78
C MET A 31 -7.94 9.76 -12.51
N ALA A 32 -8.42 11.00 -12.67
CA ALA A 32 -9.59 11.31 -13.47
C ALA A 32 -9.31 11.14 -14.97
N GLY A 33 -10.35 10.83 -15.75
CA GLY A 33 -10.27 10.68 -17.20
C GLY A 33 -10.42 9.24 -17.68
N ALA A 34 -10.11 9.00 -18.95
CA ALA A 34 -10.25 7.69 -19.56
C ALA A 34 -9.10 6.76 -19.12
N GLY A 35 -9.44 5.52 -18.75
CA GLY A 35 -8.47 4.45 -18.44
C GLY A 35 -8.40 4.06 -16.96
N ASN A 36 -7.51 3.12 -16.67
CA ASN A 36 -7.33 2.48 -15.36
C ASN A 36 -5.99 2.85 -14.73
N TYR A 37 -5.69 4.15 -14.71
CA TYR A 37 -4.44 4.66 -14.16
C TYR A 37 -4.52 4.79 -12.65
N TYR A 38 -3.49 4.31 -11.98
CA TYR A 38 -3.24 4.56 -10.57
C TYR A 38 -1.81 5.12 -10.43
N PRO A 39 -1.62 6.30 -9.83
CA PRO A 39 -0.30 6.90 -9.71
C PRO A 39 0.59 6.07 -8.77
N PRO A 40 1.92 6.09 -8.98
CA PRO A 40 2.86 5.59 -7.98
C PRO A 40 2.52 6.14 -6.60
N THR A 41 2.30 5.25 -5.64
CA THR A 41 1.85 5.59 -4.29
C THR A 41 2.84 5.09 -3.27
N VAL A 42 3.18 5.93 -2.30
CA VAL A 42 4.11 5.57 -1.22
C VAL A 42 3.43 5.79 0.12
N LEU A 43 3.33 4.70 0.90
CA LEU A 43 2.77 4.68 2.24
C LEU A 43 3.90 4.48 3.24
N ALA A 44 4.00 5.37 4.23
CA ALA A 44 4.98 5.29 5.32
C ALA A 44 4.31 4.96 6.65
N ASN A 45 5.11 4.52 7.61
CA ASN A 45 4.65 4.07 8.93
C ASN A 45 3.64 2.93 8.84
N VAL A 46 3.81 2.04 7.85
CA VAL A 46 2.98 0.84 7.76
C VAL A 46 3.40 -0.12 8.87
N THR A 47 2.44 -0.70 9.58
CA THR A 47 2.68 -1.69 10.66
C THR A 47 2.15 -3.06 10.26
N PRO A 48 2.57 -4.15 10.94
CA PRO A 48 2.12 -5.50 10.62
C PRO A 48 0.61 -5.73 10.71
N GLU A 49 -0.16 -4.87 11.37
CA GLU A 49 -1.61 -4.99 11.50
C GLU A 49 -2.37 -4.34 10.32
N MET A 50 -1.66 -3.60 9.45
CA MET A 50 -2.27 -2.85 8.36
C MET A 50 -2.46 -3.69 7.09
N THR A 51 -3.46 -3.31 6.29
CA THR A 51 -3.80 -3.99 5.04
C THR A 51 -2.63 -4.02 4.06
N ALA A 52 -1.92 -2.90 3.83
CA ALA A 52 -0.79 -2.89 2.90
C ALA A 52 0.43 -3.72 3.35
N PHE A 53 0.46 -4.22 4.59
CA PHE A 53 1.48 -5.17 5.04
C PHE A 53 1.05 -6.62 4.81
N ARG A 54 -0.24 -6.93 5.02
CA ARG A 54 -0.79 -8.29 5.01
C ARG A 54 -1.32 -8.74 3.66
N GLU A 55 -1.75 -7.79 2.83
CA GLU A 55 -2.40 -8.07 1.56
C GLU A 55 -1.50 -7.70 0.38
N GLU A 56 -1.58 -8.47 -0.69
CA GLU A 56 -0.89 -8.16 -1.93
C GLU A 56 -1.64 -7.06 -2.69
N MET A 57 -0.98 -5.91 -2.92
CA MET A 57 -1.63 -4.72 -3.49
C MET A 57 -1.82 -4.78 -5.01
N PHE A 58 -1.07 -5.64 -5.73
CA PHE A 58 -1.14 -5.78 -7.20
C PHE A 58 -1.16 -4.45 -8.00
N GLY A 59 -0.40 -3.45 -7.54
CA GLY A 59 -0.36 -2.13 -8.16
C GLY A 59 0.89 -1.34 -7.81
N PRO A 60 1.02 -0.11 -8.32
CA PRO A 60 2.21 0.72 -8.13
C PRO A 60 2.21 1.36 -6.72
N VAL A 61 2.16 0.54 -5.67
CA VAL A 61 2.14 0.97 -4.27
C VAL A 61 3.32 0.38 -3.52
N ALA A 62 4.10 1.25 -2.86
CA ALA A 62 5.16 0.85 -1.94
C ALA A 62 4.72 1.13 -0.50
N ALA A 63 4.85 0.12 0.37
CA ALA A 63 4.64 0.23 1.81
C ALA A 63 6.00 0.24 2.52
N ILE A 64 6.22 1.22 3.40
CA ILE A 64 7.45 1.39 4.17
C ILE A 64 7.15 1.11 5.64
N THR A 65 7.77 0.06 6.16
CA THR A 65 7.76 -0.35 7.56
C THR A 65 9.11 -0.04 8.19
N ILE A 66 9.11 0.50 9.42
CA ILE A 66 10.34 0.84 10.14
C ILE A 66 10.72 -0.34 11.04
N ALA A 67 11.96 -0.82 10.90
CA ALA A 67 12.55 -1.79 11.81
C ALA A 67 13.54 -1.10 12.77
N LYS A 68 13.60 -1.57 14.02
CA LYS A 68 14.55 -1.08 15.04
C LYS A 68 16.00 -1.48 14.73
N ASP A 69 16.20 -2.66 14.14
CA ASP A 69 17.48 -3.30 13.85
C ASP A 69 17.30 -4.39 12.77
N ALA A 70 18.41 -5.07 12.41
CA ALA A 70 18.42 -6.10 11.38
C ALA A 70 17.65 -7.37 11.78
N GLU A 71 17.67 -7.75 13.05
CA GLU A 71 16.94 -8.93 13.54
C GLU A 71 15.43 -8.69 13.45
N HIS A 72 14.96 -7.53 13.87
CA HIS A 72 13.54 -7.15 13.72
C HIS A 72 13.11 -7.03 12.26
N ALA A 73 13.99 -6.53 11.38
CA ALA A 73 13.69 -6.49 9.95
C ALA A 73 13.50 -7.90 9.38
N LEU A 74 14.29 -8.88 9.84
CA LEU A 74 14.15 -10.28 9.46
C LEU A 74 12.85 -10.88 10.02
N GLU A 75 12.49 -10.57 11.26
CA GLU A 75 11.21 -10.99 11.86
C GLU A 75 10.03 -10.44 11.05
N LEU A 76 10.01 -9.14 10.76
CA LEU A 76 8.98 -8.49 9.96
C LEU A 76 8.88 -9.07 8.55
N ALA A 77 10.00 -9.35 7.89
CA ALA A 77 10.00 -9.91 6.55
C ALA A 77 9.44 -11.34 6.49
N ASN A 78 9.56 -12.10 7.58
CA ASN A 78 9.01 -13.45 7.70
C ASN A 78 7.55 -13.47 8.23
N ASP A 79 7.02 -12.31 8.65
CA ASP A 79 5.64 -12.16 9.14
C ASP A 79 4.67 -11.88 7.99
N SER A 80 4.60 -12.79 7.01
CA SER A 80 3.70 -12.69 5.85
C SER A 80 2.79 -13.91 5.72
#